data_AF-E6LLG2-F1
#
_entry.id   AF-E6LLG2-F1
#
_cell.length_a   1.000
_cell.length_b   1.000
_cell.length_c   1.000
_cell.angle_alpha   90.00
_cell.angle_beta   90.00
_cell.angle_gamma   90.00
#
_symmetry.space_group_name_H-M   'P 1'
#
loop_
_entity.id
_entity.type
_entity.pdbx_description
1 polymer ?
#
loop_
_entity_poly.entity_id
_entity_poly.type
_entity_poly.pdbx_seq_one_letter_code
_entity_poly.pdbx_strand_id
1 'polypeptide(L)'
;DSALKIDGDIYSQDRDVAKYWKNSQINIALFGLENQTTPEKLMPLRVIGYDGAEYKKQVLKENRYKKKYPVITLVLYMGYDRNWKYSNSLLDLLEVDDNLKPYVSDYKINVFEIAFLDREKIDLFKSDFHMLADYLYQMRKNKKYIGDESKVKHIDEILMLMSAMTGFKNVEKIIKTVHERKINNMKGFFEIAKEQGIEKGLKQGRTEGRTEGRTEGRAEGIERGADMVSELNTILAKEGNLETIIKANTDKVYRHELLKKYRLLR
;
A
#
# COMPACT_ATOMS: atom_id res chain seq x y z
N ASP A 1 24.72 -2.31 -5.30
CA ASP A 1 24.51 -3.75 -5.12
C ASP A 1 25.76 -4.38 -4.53
N SER A 2 25.63 -5.10 -3.41
CA SER A 2 26.68 -5.94 -2.83
C SER A 2 26.14 -7.34 -2.65
N ALA A 3 26.89 -8.34 -3.10
CA ALA A 3 26.58 -9.74 -2.85
C ALA A 3 27.28 -10.20 -1.56
N LEU A 4 26.52 -10.69 -0.60
CA LEU A 4 27.03 -11.36 0.59
C LEU A 4 26.96 -12.87 0.37
N LYS A 5 28.08 -13.57 0.53
CA LYS A 5 28.11 -15.03 0.46
C LYS A 5 28.19 -15.59 1.88
N ILE A 6 27.15 -16.31 2.30
CA ILE A 6 27.08 -17.04 3.58
C ILE A 6 26.74 -18.49 3.23
N ASP A 7 27.49 -19.46 3.79
CA ASP A 7 27.23 -20.91 3.67
C ASP A 7 27.03 -21.45 2.23
N GLY A 8 27.70 -20.83 1.25
CA GLY A 8 27.62 -21.23 -0.15
C GLY A 8 26.58 -20.48 -0.98
N ASP A 9 25.59 -19.87 -0.33
CA ASP A 9 24.52 -19.11 -0.95
C ASP A 9 24.89 -17.63 -1.15
N ILE A 10 24.42 -17.06 -2.26
CA ILE A 10 24.64 -15.66 -2.62
C ILE A 10 23.37 -14.88 -2.29
N TYR A 11 23.49 -13.97 -1.31
CA TYR A 11 22.43 -13.05 -0.92
C TYR A 11 22.73 -11.67 -1.51
N SER A 12 21.78 -11.08 -2.23
CA SER A 12 21.86 -9.67 -2.62
C SER A 12 21.52 -8.79 -1.42
N GLN A 13 22.41 -7.83 -1.13
CA GLN A 13 22.10 -6.71 -0.25
C GLN A 13 21.89 -5.49 -1.13
N ASP A 14 20.62 -5.10 -1.23
CA ASP A 14 20.19 -3.93 -1.97
C ASP A 14 19.87 -2.81 -0.97
N ARG A 15 20.49 -1.64 -1.19
CA ARG A 15 20.12 -0.38 -0.53
C ARG A 15 19.15 0.33 -1.44
N ASP A 16 18.18 1.07 -0.88
CA ASP A 16 17.19 1.74 -1.73
C ASP A 16 17.84 2.75 -2.67
N VAL A 17 18.80 3.55 -2.19
CA VAL A 17 19.59 4.46 -3.04
C VAL A 17 21.00 4.65 -2.47
N ALA A 18 22.01 4.56 -3.34
CA ALA A 18 23.39 4.97 -3.05
C ALA A 18 23.80 6.15 -3.94
N LYS A 19 24.18 7.29 -3.35
CA LYS A 19 24.67 8.47 -4.11
C LYS A 19 26.13 8.79 -3.78
N TYR A 20 26.93 9.01 -4.82
CA TYR A 20 28.30 9.53 -4.72
C TYR A 20 28.28 11.05 -4.89
N TRP A 21 28.76 11.79 -3.90
CA TRP A 21 28.89 13.25 -4.00
C TRP A 21 30.14 13.64 -4.81
N LYS A 22 29.95 14.26 -5.97
CA LYS A 22 31.02 14.53 -6.98
C LYS A 22 31.25 16.03 -7.28
N ASN A 23 30.94 16.95 -6.37
CA ASN A 23 31.15 18.39 -6.62
C ASN A 23 32.47 18.96 -6.07
N SER A 24 33.41 18.11 -5.68
CA SER A 24 34.72 18.56 -5.18
C SER A 24 35.77 17.45 -5.27
N GLN A 25 36.08 16.94 -6.47
CA GLN A 25 37.22 16.05 -6.85
C GLN A 25 37.72 14.97 -5.86
N ILE A 26 36.90 14.58 -4.89
CA ILE A 26 37.18 13.62 -3.83
C ILE A 26 35.85 12.90 -3.61
N ASN A 27 35.86 11.56 -3.62
CA ASN A 27 34.73 10.79 -3.13
C ASN A 27 34.65 11.06 -1.62
N ILE A 28 33.72 11.91 -1.16
CA ILE A 28 33.69 12.38 0.24
C ILE A 28 32.69 11.60 1.09
N ALA A 29 31.66 10.97 0.52
CA ALA A 29 30.81 10.00 1.22
C ALA A 29 29.94 9.19 0.24
N LEU A 30 29.61 7.94 0.58
CA LEU A 30 28.44 7.24 0.02
C LEU A 30 27.24 7.50 0.93
N PHE A 31 26.16 8.06 0.36
CA PHE A 31 24.89 8.24 1.06
C PHE A 31 23.97 7.06 0.78
N GLY A 32 23.77 6.21 1.79
CA GLY A 32 22.69 5.23 1.81
C GLY A 32 21.39 5.92 2.24
N LEU A 33 20.34 5.83 1.43
CA LEU A 33 18.98 6.16 1.86
C LEU A 33 18.23 4.87 2.11
N GLU A 34 17.68 4.73 3.32
CA GLU A 34 16.81 3.62 3.68
C GLU A 34 15.43 4.20 4.00
N ASN A 35 14.46 3.94 3.15
CA ASN A 35 13.09 4.43 3.33
C ASN A 35 12.31 3.42 4.17
N GLN A 36 11.78 3.86 5.31
CA GLN A 36 11.03 3.00 6.21
C GLN A 36 9.65 3.60 6.48
N THR A 37 8.59 2.83 6.26
CA THR A 37 7.21 3.22 6.61
C THR A 37 6.79 2.69 7.98
N THR A 38 7.46 1.65 8.47
CA THR A 38 7.27 1.09 9.81
C THR A 38 8.60 1.14 10.59
N PRO A 39 8.57 1.44 11.90
CA PRO A 39 9.79 1.38 12.70
C PRO A 39 10.34 -0.04 12.73
N GLU A 40 11.65 -0.18 12.54
CA GLU A 40 12.35 -1.47 12.53
C GLU A 40 13.42 -1.49 13.64
N LYS A 41 13.30 -2.45 14.56
CA LYS A 41 14.16 -2.55 15.76
C LYS A 41 15.61 -2.84 15.38
N LEU A 42 15.82 -3.67 14.36
CA LEU A 42 17.14 -4.15 13.95
C LEU A 42 17.82 -3.23 12.93
N MET A 43 17.35 -1.99 12.73
CA MET A 43 17.96 -1.07 11.77
C MET A 43 19.45 -0.82 12.01
N PRO A 44 19.96 -0.62 13.24
CA PRO A 44 21.39 -0.49 13.47
C PRO A 44 22.21 -1.66 12.90
N LEU A 45 21.73 -2.90 13.07
CA LEU A 45 22.36 -4.11 12.52
C LEU A 45 22.32 -4.17 10.99
N ARG A 46 21.21 -3.73 10.38
CA ARG A 46 21.10 -3.66 8.91
C ARG A 46 22.06 -2.61 8.34
N VAL A 47 22.05 -1.41 8.91
CA VAL A 47 22.85 -0.29 8.44
C VAL A 47 24.35 -0.56 8.57
N ILE A 48 24.82 -1.09 9.71
CA ILE A 48 26.24 -1.48 9.84
C ILE A 48 26.62 -2.56 8.83
N GLY A 49 25.71 -3.51 8.53
CA GLY A 49 25.92 -4.51 7.48
C GLY A 49 26.14 -3.87 6.11
N TYR A 50 25.27 -2.94 5.73
CA TYR A 50 25.40 -2.23 4.47
C TYR A 50 26.65 -1.34 4.41
N ASP A 51 26.94 -0.60 5.48
CA ASP A 51 28.09 0.32 5.56
C ASP A 51 29.41 -0.46 5.55
N GLY A 52 29.46 -1.57 6.29
CA GLY A 52 30.57 -2.52 6.28
C GLY A 52 30.79 -3.17 4.91
N ALA A 53 29.72 -3.56 4.21
CA ALA A 53 29.84 -4.11 2.85
C ALA A 53 30.46 -3.08 1.87
N GLU A 54 30.13 -1.80 2.04
CA GLU A 54 30.70 -0.74 1.22
C GLU A 54 32.19 -0.49 1.56
N TYR A 55 32.55 -0.43 2.84
CA TYR A 55 33.97 -0.37 3.23
C TYR A 55 34.75 -1.60 2.76
N LYS A 56 34.15 -2.79 2.78
CA LYS A 56 34.74 -4.03 2.24
C LYS A 56 35.06 -3.89 0.75
N LYS A 57 34.18 -3.27 -0.05
CA LYS A 57 34.46 -2.97 -1.46
C LYS A 57 35.65 -2.05 -1.64
N GLN A 58 35.81 -1.06 -0.77
CA GLN A 58 36.91 -0.11 -0.85
C GLN A 58 38.29 -0.75 -0.61
N VAL A 59 38.35 -1.90 0.06
CA VAL A 59 39.61 -2.63 0.35
C VAL A 59 39.91 -3.78 -0.62
N LEU A 60 39.03 -4.06 -1.59
CA LEU A 60 39.28 -5.04 -2.65
C LEU A 60 40.56 -4.72 -3.42
N LYS A 61 41.20 -5.75 -4.01
CA LYS A 61 42.53 -5.63 -4.64
C LYS A 61 42.54 -4.52 -5.70
N GLU A 62 41.51 -4.45 -6.54
CA GLU A 62 41.35 -3.44 -7.59
C GLU A 62 41.16 -2.01 -7.06
N ASN A 63 40.76 -1.86 -5.79
CA ASN A 63 40.51 -0.56 -5.15
C ASN A 63 41.56 -0.22 -4.08
N ARG A 64 42.55 -1.09 -3.83
CA ARG A 64 43.53 -0.95 -2.75
C ARG A 64 44.20 0.43 -2.72
N TYR A 65 44.65 0.91 -3.87
CA TYR A 65 45.35 2.20 -4.00
C TYR A 65 44.43 3.39 -4.26
N LYS A 66 43.12 3.18 -4.42
CA LYS A 66 42.15 4.27 -4.54
C LYS A 66 41.94 4.92 -3.16
N LYS A 67 41.79 6.25 -3.16
CA LYS A 67 41.46 7.03 -1.96
C LYS A 67 40.17 6.50 -1.34
N LYS A 68 40.20 6.25 -0.03
CA LYS A 68 39.05 5.79 0.75
C LYS A 68 38.11 6.94 1.06
N TYR A 69 36.84 6.61 1.25
CA TYR A 69 35.79 7.56 1.57
C TYR A 69 34.94 7.03 2.72
N PRO A 70 34.43 7.92 3.58
CA PRO A 70 33.50 7.52 4.62
C PRO A 70 32.15 7.07 4.01
N VAL A 71 31.39 6.29 4.76
CA VAL A 71 30.06 5.84 4.37
C VAL A 71 29.09 6.42 5.40
N ILE A 72 28.03 7.08 4.94
CA ILE A 72 27.03 7.70 5.79
C ILE A 72 25.67 7.19 5.34
N THR A 73 24.92 6.58 6.26
CA THR A 73 23.55 6.17 5.99
C THR A 73 22.57 7.07 6.72
N LEU A 74 21.57 7.55 5.98
CA LEU A 74 20.42 8.28 6.49
C LEU A 74 19.19 7.37 6.36
N VAL A 75 18.58 7.04 7.48
CA VAL A 75 17.30 6.31 7.52
C VAL A 75 16.20 7.36 7.47
N LEU A 76 15.47 7.40 6.37
CA LEU A 76 14.32 8.28 6.20
C LEU A 76 13.08 7.52 6.68
N TYR A 77 12.66 7.81 7.91
CA TYR A 77 11.41 7.27 8.44
C TYR A 77 10.25 8.13 7.95
N MET A 78 9.41 7.53 7.12
CA MET A 78 8.27 8.17 6.46
C MET A 78 6.92 7.71 7.04
N GLY A 79 6.93 6.92 8.10
CA GLY A 79 5.70 6.63 8.85
C GLY A 79 5.17 7.91 9.51
N TYR A 80 3.85 8.08 9.48
CA TYR A 80 3.16 9.26 10.02
C TYR A 80 2.09 8.90 11.06
N ASP A 81 1.87 7.60 11.32
CA ASP A 81 0.96 7.08 12.34
C ASP A 81 1.56 7.17 13.74
N ARG A 82 2.88 6.96 13.86
CA ARG A 82 3.62 6.95 15.12
C ARG A 82 5.06 7.42 14.90
N ASN A 83 5.73 7.81 15.99
CA ASN A 83 7.15 8.10 15.97
C ASN A 83 8.02 6.85 15.85
N TRP A 84 9.28 7.05 15.48
CA TRP A 84 10.34 6.08 15.66
C TRP A 84 10.50 5.76 17.14
N LYS A 85 10.36 4.48 17.51
CA LYS A 85 10.32 4.04 18.92
C LYS A 85 11.51 3.19 19.36
N TYR A 86 12.44 2.88 18.45
CA TYR A 86 13.55 1.98 18.72
C TYR A 86 14.86 2.75 18.87
N SER A 87 15.85 2.13 19.52
CA SER A 87 17.17 2.77 19.65
C SER A 87 17.86 2.91 18.30
N ASN A 88 18.65 3.97 18.19
CA ASN A 88 19.55 4.25 17.07
C ASN A 88 20.99 3.79 17.34
N SER A 89 21.23 3.13 18.48
CA SER A 89 22.53 2.58 18.90
C SER A 89 22.53 1.06 18.74
N LEU A 90 23.64 0.51 18.26
CA LEU A 90 23.85 -0.93 18.22
C LEU A 90 23.99 -1.51 19.62
N LEU A 91 24.72 -0.85 20.52
CA LEU A 91 24.89 -1.36 21.89
C LEU A 91 23.57 -1.52 22.64
N ASP A 92 22.63 -0.59 22.46
CA ASP A 92 21.30 -0.67 23.07
C ASP A 92 20.48 -1.89 22.62
N LEU A 93 20.87 -2.54 21.52
CA LEU A 93 20.21 -3.75 21.01
C LEU A 93 20.87 -5.05 21.48
N LEU A 94 22.11 -4.99 21.97
CA LEU A 94 22.91 -6.14 22.31
C LEU A 94 22.86 -6.42 23.81
N GLU A 95 22.72 -7.68 24.17
CA GLU A 95 22.96 -8.13 25.54
C GLU A 95 24.47 -8.32 25.73
N VAL A 96 25.12 -7.33 26.35
CA VAL A 96 26.58 -7.31 26.56
C VAL A 96 26.87 -7.17 28.05
N ASP A 97 27.73 -8.06 28.56
CA ASP A 97 28.28 -7.98 29.92
C ASP A 97 29.00 -6.64 30.13
N ASP A 98 28.82 -6.03 31.30
CA ASP A 98 29.38 -4.71 31.60
C ASP A 98 30.92 -4.66 31.47
N ASN A 99 31.62 -5.76 31.76
CA ASN A 99 33.07 -5.84 31.61
C ASN A 99 33.50 -5.89 30.13
N LEU A 100 32.62 -6.33 29.24
CA LEU A 100 32.88 -6.40 27.80
C LEU A 100 32.46 -5.12 27.07
N LYS A 101 31.54 -4.32 27.62
CA LYS A 101 31.04 -3.09 26.99
C LYS A 101 32.13 -2.14 26.46
N PRO A 102 33.26 -1.88 27.16
CA PRO A 102 34.32 -1.01 26.64
C PRO A 102 34.98 -1.49 25.35
N TYR A 103 34.87 -2.78 25.03
CA TYR A 103 35.48 -3.42 23.86
C TYR A 103 34.51 -3.58 22.68
N VAL A 104 33.20 -3.36 22.90
CA VAL A 104 32.19 -3.47 21.85
C VAL A 104 31.94 -2.09 21.25
N SER A 105 32.08 -1.99 19.92
CA SER A 105 31.88 -0.73 19.20
C SER A 105 30.39 -0.39 19.09
N ASP A 106 30.02 0.82 19.52
CA ASP A 106 28.66 1.33 19.37
C ASP A 106 28.44 1.97 18.01
N TYR A 107 27.81 1.24 17.10
CA TYR A 107 27.41 1.77 15.80
C TYR A 107 26.12 2.56 15.91
N LYS A 108 26.18 3.87 15.64
CA LYS A 108 25.02 4.77 15.69
C LYS A 108 24.49 5.10 14.31
N ILE A 109 23.18 5.00 14.13
CA ILE A 109 22.50 5.34 12.87
C ILE A 109 21.88 6.73 12.90
N ASN A 110 21.71 7.34 11.72
CA ASN A 110 21.06 8.63 11.56
C ASN A 110 19.63 8.45 11.08
N VAL A 111 18.65 8.53 11.99
CA VAL A 111 17.22 8.41 11.66
C VAL A 111 16.58 9.79 11.56
N PHE A 112 15.85 10.04 10.47
CA PHE A 112 15.11 11.27 10.23
C PHE A 112 13.62 10.94 10.07
N GLU A 113 12.81 11.39 11.02
CA GLU A 113 11.36 11.19 11.03
C GLU A 113 10.66 12.28 10.21
N ILE A 114 10.50 12.05 8.91
CA ILE A 114 10.06 13.07 7.94
C ILE A 114 8.69 13.65 8.29
N ALA A 115 7.74 12.78 8.67
CA ALA A 115 6.39 13.20 9.06
C ALA A 115 6.35 14.04 10.35
N PHE A 116 7.41 13.97 11.15
CA PHE A 116 7.52 14.60 12.47
C PHE A 116 8.41 15.84 12.49
N LEU A 117 9.02 16.20 11.35
CA LEU A 117 9.72 17.46 11.20
C LEU A 117 8.79 18.65 11.51
N ASP A 118 9.38 19.70 12.08
CA ASP A 118 8.70 20.97 12.31
C ASP A 118 8.40 21.65 10.97
N ARG A 119 7.33 22.45 10.95
CA ARG A 119 6.89 23.15 9.74
C ARG A 119 8.03 23.99 9.12
N GLU A 120 8.76 24.72 9.96
CA GLU A 120 9.89 25.54 9.54
C GLU A 120 10.95 24.73 8.78
N LYS A 121 11.26 23.51 9.23
CA LYS A 121 12.23 22.63 8.56
C LYS A 121 11.70 22.11 7.22
N ILE A 122 10.41 21.81 7.15
CA ILE A 122 9.77 21.35 5.91
C ILE A 122 9.82 22.45 4.84
N ASP A 123 9.56 23.70 5.22
CA ASP A 123 9.56 24.85 4.31
C ASP A 123 10.97 25.22 3.77
N LEU A 124 12.05 24.66 4.38
CA LEU A 124 13.41 24.78 3.85
C LEU A 124 13.64 23.92 2.59
N PHE A 125 12.90 22.84 2.40
CA PHE A 125 13.04 21.99 1.21
C PHE A 125 12.64 22.77 -0.06
N LYS A 126 13.53 22.78 -1.06
CA LYS A 126 13.32 23.48 -2.35
C LYS A 126 13.03 22.55 -3.53
N SER A 127 13.24 21.25 -3.34
CA SER A 127 12.89 20.21 -4.31
C SER A 127 11.47 19.71 -4.10
N ASP A 128 10.97 18.90 -5.04
CA ASP A 128 9.66 18.22 -4.94
C ASP A 128 9.52 17.34 -3.68
N PHE A 129 10.63 16.96 -3.03
CA PHE A 129 10.62 16.31 -1.70
C PHE A 129 9.85 17.11 -0.63
N HIS A 130 9.79 18.45 -0.76
CA HIS A 130 8.95 19.30 0.09
C HIS A 130 7.50 18.80 0.11
N MET A 131 6.96 18.42 -1.04
CA MET A 131 5.57 18.01 -1.20
C MET A 131 5.28 16.68 -0.50
N LEU A 132 6.23 15.75 -0.54
CA LEU A 132 6.14 14.51 0.22
C LEU A 132 6.18 14.78 1.72
N ALA A 133 7.13 15.60 2.17
CA ALA A 133 7.27 15.95 3.58
C ALA A 133 6.02 16.68 4.11
N ASP A 134 5.50 17.64 3.36
CA ASP A 134 4.26 18.37 3.67
C ASP A 134 3.05 17.43 3.69
N TYR A 135 2.93 16.53 2.72
CA TYR A 135 1.89 15.48 2.74
C TYR A 135 1.93 14.66 4.03
N LEU A 136 3.09 14.12 4.38
CA LEU A 136 3.25 13.28 5.58
C LEU A 136 2.92 14.07 6.86
N TYR A 137 3.38 15.31 6.93
CA TYR A 137 3.09 16.22 8.05
C TYR A 137 1.58 16.48 8.20
N GLN A 138 0.89 16.81 7.10
CA GLN A 138 -0.54 17.05 7.09
C GLN A 138 -1.34 15.79 7.42
N MET A 139 -0.94 14.63 6.88
CA MET A 139 -1.59 13.35 7.20
C MET A 139 -1.44 12.99 8.68
N ARG A 140 -0.27 13.21 9.29
CA ARG A 140 -0.07 13.05 10.73
C ARG A 140 -1.02 13.95 11.53
N LYS A 141 -1.03 15.26 11.24
CA LYS A 141 -1.72 16.29 12.03
C LYS A 141 -3.24 16.31 11.82
N ASN A 142 -3.68 16.21 10.57
CA ASN A 142 -5.04 16.52 10.15
C ASN A 142 -5.79 15.29 9.62
N LYS A 143 -5.11 14.14 9.45
CA LYS A 143 -5.65 12.92 8.79
C LYS A 143 -6.19 13.15 7.37
N LYS A 144 -5.86 14.31 6.81
CA LYS A 144 -6.28 14.77 5.50
C LYS A 144 -5.16 15.63 4.95
N TYR A 145 -4.96 15.49 3.65
CA TYR A 145 -4.06 16.32 2.88
C TYR A 145 -4.84 17.34 2.06
N ILE A 146 -4.36 18.58 2.04
CA ILE A 146 -4.77 19.63 1.12
C ILE A 146 -3.55 19.94 0.27
N GLY A 147 -3.63 19.57 -1.01
CA GLY A 147 -2.55 19.80 -1.95
C GLY A 147 -2.36 21.27 -2.27
N ASP A 148 -1.10 21.66 -2.44
CA ASP A 148 -0.76 22.97 -2.97
C ASP A 148 -0.91 23.01 -4.51
N GLU A 149 -0.89 24.22 -5.06
CA GLU A 149 -0.90 24.49 -6.50
C GLU A 149 0.51 24.65 -7.08
N SER A 150 1.54 24.43 -6.28
CA SER A 150 2.94 24.56 -6.69
C SER A 150 3.27 23.51 -7.76
N LYS A 151 4.03 23.95 -8.76
CA LYS A 151 4.45 23.07 -9.85
C LYS A 151 5.47 22.04 -9.36
N VAL A 152 5.17 20.76 -9.57
CA VAL A 152 6.04 19.61 -9.34
C VAL A 152 6.86 19.35 -10.60
N LYS A 153 8.17 19.16 -10.46
CA LYS A 153 9.03 18.81 -11.61
C LYS A 153 9.00 17.32 -11.91
N HIS A 154 9.04 16.49 -10.87
CA HIS A 154 9.13 15.03 -10.93
C HIS A 154 7.85 14.39 -10.37
N ILE A 155 6.72 14.68 -11.01
CA ILE A 155 5.41 14.27 -10.50
C ILE A 155 5.32 12.74 -10.43
N ASP A 156 5.70 12.02 -11.48
CA ASP A 156 5.61 10.56 -11.56
C ASP A 156 6.37 9.88 -10.41
N GLU A 157 7.60 10.31 -10.14
CA GLU A 157 8.44 9.75 -9.09
C GLU A 157 7.84 9.97 -7.70
N ILE A 158 7.29 11.16 -7.44
CA ILE A 158 6.60 11.46 -6.18
C ILE A 158 5.37 10.56 -6.03
N LEU A 159 4.58 10.40 -7.10
CA LEU A 159 3.36 9.59 -7.07
C LEU A 159 3.66 8.10 -6.89
N MET A 160 4.68 7.59 -7.56
CA MET A 160 5.14 6.21 -7.38
C MET A 160 5.65 5.97 -5.96
N LEU A 161 6.43 6.90 -5.40
CA LEU A 161 6.90 6.81 -4.03
C LEU A 161 5.72 6.80 -3.03
N MET A 162 4.77 7.72 -3.19
CA MET A 162 3.56 7.75 -2.37
C MET A 162 2.73 6.47 -2.49
N SER A 163 2.62 5.91 -3.69
CA SER A 163 1.95 4.62 -3.93
C SER A 163 2.57 3.50 -3.11
N ALA A 164 3.89 3.35 -3.21
CA ALA A 164 4.65 2.33 -2.48
C ALA A 164 4.50 2.49 -0.97
N MET A 165 4.49 3.72 -0.48
CA MET A 165 4.42 3.99 0.96
C MET A 165 3.02 3.82 1.56
N THR A 166 1.99 4.24 0.83
CA THR A 166 0.61 4.28 1.35
C THR A 166 -0.23 3.07 0.91
N GLY A 167 0.30 2.24 0.03
CA GLY A 167 -0.44 1.16 -0.61
C GLY A 167 -1.52 1.67 -1.56
N PHE A 168 -1.45 2.94 -1.99
CA PHE A 168 -2.39 3.52 -2.93
C PHE A 168 -2.31 2.74 -4.26
N LYS A 169 -3.41 2.05 -4.62
CA LYS A 169 -3.48 1.20 -5.83
C LYS A 169 -3.84 2.03 -7.05
N ASN A 170 -3.52 1.53 -8.24
CA ASN A 170 -3.86 2.12 -9.54
C ASN A 170 -3.19 3.49 -9.83
N VAL A 171 -2.03 3.77 -9.24
CA VAL A 171 -1.29 5.00 -9.51
C VAL A 171 -0.95 5.16 -11.00
N GLU A 172 -0.65 4.09 -11.72
CA GLU A 172 -0.41 4.14 -13.18
C GLU A 172 -1.57 4.77 -13.96
N LYS A 173 -2.81 4.42 -13.63
CA LYS A 173 -4.00 5.00 -14.27
C LYS A 173 -4.15 6.49 -13.92
N ILE A 174 -3.79 6.87 -12.69
CA ILE A 174 -3.83 8.27 -12.28
C ILE A 174 -2.75 9.07 -12.99
N ILE A 175 -1.50 8.57 -13.03
CA ILE A 175 -0.39 9.19 -13.77
C ILE A 175 -0.79 9.42 -15.23
N LYS A 176 -1.40 8.42 -15.88
CA LYS A 176 -1.92 8.57 -17.24
C LYS A 176 -2.91 9.73 -17.36
N THR A 177 -3.91 9.80 -16.48
CA THR A 177 -4.91 10.88 -16.49
C THR A 177 -4.30 12.25 -16.14
N VAL A 178 -3.32 12.30 -15.22
CA VAL A 178 -2.56 13.50 -14.87
C VAL A 178 -1.85 14.04 -16.11
N HIS A 179 -1.19 13.18 -16.89
CA HIS A 179 -0.56 13.56 -18.16
C HIS A 179 -1.55 14.04 -19.21
N GLU A 180 -2.64 13.30 -19.43
CA GLU A 180 -3.70 13.68 -20.39
C GLU A 180 -4.30 15.05 -20.07
N ARG A 181 -4.53 15.34 -18.78
CA ARG A 181 -5.07 16.62 -18.29
C ARG A 181 -4.00 17.69 -18.06
N LYS A 182 -2.72 17.40 -18.34
CA LYS A 182 -1.56 18.29 -18.14
C LYS A 182 -1.46 18.84 -16.70
N ILE A 183 -1.88 18.04 -15.72
CA ILE A 183 -1.76 18.39 -14.31
C ILE A 183 -0.31 18.23 -13.87
N ASN A 184 0.20 19.19 -13.11
CA ASN A 184 1.59 19.20 -12.65
C ASN A 184 1.73 19.73 -11.21
N ASN A 185 0.68 19.63 -10.40
CA ASN A 185 0.68 20.01 -8.98
C ASN A 185 -0.01 18.93 -8.14
N MET A 186 0.23 18.96 -6.84
CA MET A 186 -0.30 17.93 -5.92
C MET A 186 -1.81 18.05 -5.72
N LYS A 187 -2.37 19.27 -5.71
CA LYS A 187 -3.81 19.48 -5.63
C LYS A 187 -4.56 18.73 -6.73
N GLY A 188 -4.20 18.96 -7.99
CA GLY A 188 -4.85 18.34 -9.14
C GLY A 188 -4.67 16.82 -9.16
N PHE A 189 -3.51 16.32 -8.72
CA PHE A 189 -3.30 14.87 -8.56
C PHE A 189 -4.31 14.27 -7.57
N PHE A 190 -4.43 14.84 -6.37
CA PHE A 190 -5.34 14.31 -5.35
C PHE A 190 -6.82 14.45 -5.76
N GLU A 191 -7.17 15.48 -6.54
CA GLU A 191 -8.50 15.60 -7.14
C GLU A 191 -8.79 14.47 -8.11
N ILE A 192 -7.87 14.16 -9.05
CA ILE A 192 -8.01 13.01 -9.96
C ILE A 192 -8.08 11.68 -9.18
N ALA A 193 -7.23 11.51 -8.18
CA ALA A 193 -7.23 10.31 -7.34
C ALA A 193 -8.59 10.11 -6.64
N LYS A 194 -9.16 11.19 -6.11
CA LYS A 194 -10.48 11.20 -5.48
C LYS A 194 -11.59 10.90 -6.48
N GLU A 195 -11.58 11.54 -7.65
CA GLU A 195 -12.55 11.28 -8.74
C GLU A 195 -12.57 9.80 -9.12
N GLN A 196 -11.40 9.22 -9.39
CA GLN A 196 -11.29 7.81 -9.77
C GLN A 196 -11.68 6.87 -8.63
N GLY A 197 -11.35 7.23 -7.39
CA GLY A 197 -11.76 6.49 -6.19
C GLY A 197 -13.29 6.42 -6.03
N ILE A 198 -13.96 7.57 -6.19
CA ILE A 198 -15.44 7.65 -6.14
C ILE A 198 -16.06 6.85 -7.28
N GLU A 199 -15.56 7.01 -8.51
CA GLU A 199 -16.07 6.28 -9.68
C GLU A 199 -15.98 4.76 -9.49
N LYS A 200 -14.84 4.28 -8.97
CA LYS A 200 -14.64 2.86 -8.67
C LYS A 200 -15.58 2.38 -7.58
N GLY A 201 -15.74 3.15 -6.49
CA GLY A 201 -16.67 2.83 -5.40
C GLY A 201 -18.11 2.70 -5.90
N LEU A 202 -18.57 3.62 -6.74
CA LEU A 202 -19.91 3.56 -7.35
C LEU A 202 -20.09 2.35 -8.27
N LYS A 203 -19.09 2.03 -9.09
CA LYS A 203 -19.12 0.83 -9.97
C LYS A 203 -19.17 -0.46 -9.15
N GLN A 204 -18.38 -0.56 -8.09
CA GLN A 204 -18.36 -1.70 -7.20
C GLN A 204 -19.71 -1.85 -6.48
N GLY A 205 -20.23 -0.78 -5.86
CA GLY A 205 -21.52 -0.81 -5.17
C GLY A 205 -22.70 -1.16 -6.09
N ARG A 206 -22.69 -0.70 -7.35
CA ARG A 206 -23.70 -1.13 -8.35
C ARG A 206 -23.61 -2.62 -8.68
N THR A 207 -22.41 -3.16 -8.73
CA THR A 207 -22.17 -4.57 -9.06
C THR A 207 -22.57 -5.47 -7.89
N GLU A 208 -22.17 -5.10 -6.68
CA GLU A 208 -22.55 -5.76 -5.43
C GLU A 208 -24.07 -5.72 -5.24
N GLY A 209 -24.69 -4.54 -5.31
CA GLY A 209 -26.15 -4.44 -5.16
C GLY A 209 -26.94 -5.20 -6.24
N ARG A 210 -26.42 -5.30 -7.47
CA ARG A 210 -27.05 -6.12 -8.52
C ARG A 210 -26.91 -7.61 -8.25
N THR A 211 -25.78 -8.05 -7.70
CA THR A 211 -25.55 -9.46 -7.38
C THR A 211 -26.38 -9.88 -6.18
N GLU A 212 -26.37 -9.08 -5.11
CA GLU A 212 -27.17 -9.27 -3.91
C GLU A 212 -28.67 -9.28 -4.23
N GLY A 213 -29.18 -8.27 -4.94
CA GLY A 213 -30.59 -8.22 -5.32
C GLY A 213 -31.02 -9.36 -6.24
N ARG A 214 -30.10 -9.90 -7.07
CA ARG A 214 -30.38 -11.08 -7.89
C ARG A 214 -30.43 -12.36 -7.04
N THR A 215 -29.56 -12.48 -6.05
CA THR A 215 -29.57 -13.63 -5.13
C THR A 215 -30.80 -13.63 -4.24
N GLU A 216 -31.13 -12.49 -3.63
CA GLU A 216 -32.33 -12.32 -2.80
C GLU A 216 -33.61 -12.53 -3.61
N GLY A 217 -33.74 -11.85 -4.75
CA GLY A 217 -34.93 -12.01 -5.60
C GLY A 217 -35.10 -13.43 -6.14
N ARG A 218 -34.00 -14.18 -6.34
CA ARG A 218 -34.06 -15.61 -6.69
C ARG A 218 -34.52 -16.45 -5.50
N ALA A 219 -34.00 -16.19 -4.30
CA ALA A 219 -34.40 -16.90 -3.09
C ALA A 219 -35.89 -16.68 -2.79
N GLU A 220 -36.34 -15.41 -2.75
CA GLU A 220 -37.75 -15.05 -2.57
C GLU A 220 -38.64 -15.67 -3.68
N GLY A 221 -38.18 -15.66 -4.93
CA GLY A 221 -38.91 -16.26 -6.05
C GLY A 221 -39.06 -17.78 -5.92
N ILE A 222 -38.06 -18.47 -5.39
CA ILE A 222 -38.14 -19.92 -5.12
C ILE A 222 -39.12 -20.19 -3.98
N GLU A 223 -39.02 -19.43 -2.89
CA GLU A 223 -39.90 -19.58 -1.72
C GLU A 223 -41.37 -19.33 -2.09
N ARG A 224 -41.69 -18.18 -2.70
CA ARG A 224 -43.05 -17.88 -3.18
C ARG A 224 -43.55 -18.93 -4.17
N GLY A 225 -42.67 -19.41 -5.04
CA GLY A 225 -42.99 -20.47 -5.99
C GLY A 225 -43.38 -21.78 -5.30
N ALA A 226 -42.66 -22.15 -4.24
CA ALA A 226 -42.97 -23.34 -3.43
C ALA A 226 -44.30 -23.18 -2.69
N ASP A 227 -44.55 -22.02 -2.08
CA ASP A 227 -45.80 -21.70 -1.39
C ASP A 227 -47.01 -21.81 -2.32
N MET A 228 -46.92 -21.20 -3.51
CA MET A 228 -47.99 -21.24 -4.51
C MET A 228 -48.31 -22.67 -4.97
N VAL A 229 -47.29 -23.52 -5.14
CA VAL A 229 -47.50 -24.93 -5.54
C VAL A 229 -48.11 -25.73 -4.39
N SER A 230 -47.68 -25.48 -3.15
CA SER A 230 -48.25 -26.10 -1.94
C SER A 230 -49.74 -25.76 -1.79
N GLU A 231 -50.10 -24.49 -1.98
CA GLU A 231 -51.48 -24.02 -1.91
C GLU A 231 -52.34 -24.61 -3.04
N LEU A 232 -51.82 -24.65 -4.28
CA LEU A 232 -52.49 -25.30 -5.40
C LEU A 232 -52.77 -26.78 -5.12
N ASN A 233 -51.78 -27.52 -4.61
CA ASN A 233 -51.94 -28.93 -4.26
C ASN A 233 -53.01 -29.13 -3.17
N THR A 234 -53.09 -28.21 -2.21
CA THR A 234 -54.12 -28.24 -1.16
C THR A 234 -55.53 -28.03 -1.73
N ILE A 235 -55.70 -27.12 -2.71
CA ILE A 235 -56.98 -26.90 -3.38
C ILE A 235 -57.38 -28.14 -4.19
N LEU A 236 -56.49 -28.64 -5.03
CA LEU A 236 -56.77 -29.79 -5.90
C LEU A 236 -57.04 -31.08 -5.10
N ALA A 237 -56.39 -31.26 -3.95
CA ALA A 237 -56.66 -32.37 -3.04
C ALA A 237 -58.08 -32.33 -2.46
N LYS A 238 -58.61 -31.14 -2.15
CA LYS A 238 -60.00 -30.97 -1.69
C LYS A 238 -61.03 -31.25 -2.79
N GLU A 239 -60.68 -31.00 -4.06
CA GLU A 239 -61.54 -31.31 -5.22
C GLU A 239 -61.56 -32.82 -5.57
N GLY A 240 -60.61 -33.60 -5.06
CA GLY A 240 -60.62 -35.07 -5.12
C GLY A 240 -60.23 -35.69 -6.48
N ASN A 241 -59.71 -34.91 -7.44
CA ASN A 241 -59.31 -35.41 -8.75
C ASN A 241 -57.78 -35.68 -8.81
N LEU A 242 -57.40 -36.95 -8.62
CA LEU A 242 -55.99 -37.37 -8.60
C LEU A 242 -55.28 -37.15 -9.95
N GLU A 243 -55.97 -37.31 -11.09
CA GLU A 243 -55.38 -37.08 -12.42
C GLU A 243 -54.98 -35.61 -12.60
N THR A 244 -55.79 -34.69 -12.06
CA THR A 244 -55.54 -33.25 -12.13
C THR A 244 -54.32 -32.86 -11.30
N ILE A 245 -54.15 -33.45 -10.11
CA ILE A 245 -52.96 -33.24 -9.25
C ILE A 245 -51.69 -33.74 -9.94
N ILE A 246 -51.73 -34.96 -10.50
CA ILE A 246 -50.58 -35.56 -11.18
C ILE A 246 -50.19 -34.68 -12.38
N LYS A 247 -51.17 -34.32 -13.21
CA LYS A 247 -50.93 -33.47 -14.39
C LYS A 247 -50.37 -32.10 -14.00
N ALA A 248 -50.87 -31.48 -12.93
CA ALA A 248 -50.35 -30.19 -12.44
C ALA A 248 -48.90 -30.28 -11.91
N ASN A 249 -48.47 -31.42 -11.36
CA ASN A 249 -47.09 -31.58 -10.90
C ASN A 249 -46.10 -31.84 -12.05
N THR A 250 -46.52 -32.53 -13.10
CA THR A 250 -45.64 -32.89 -14.24
C THR A 250 -45.65 -31.89 -15.38
N ASP A 251 -46.76 -31.17 -15.61
CA ASP A 251 -46.92 -30.21 -16.70
C ASP A 251 -46.86 -28.77 -16.17
N LYS A 252 -45.78 -28.07 -16.51
CA LYS A 252 -45.55 -26.68 -16.10
C LYS A 252 -46.58 -25.71 -16.69
N VAL A 253 -47.03 -25.92 -17.93
CA VAL A 253 -47.99 -25.04 -18.61
C VAL A 253 -49.35 -25.19 -17.96
N TYR A 254 -49.79 -26.44 -17.77
CA TYR A 254 -51.03 -26.75 -17.08
C TYR A 254 -51.03 -26.24 -15.64
N ARG A 255 -49.92 -26.39 -14.91
CA ARG A 255 -49.74 -25.80 -13.57
C ARG A 255 -49.92 -24.29 -13.57
N HIS A 256 -49.32 -23.60 -14.55
CA HIS A 256 -49.41 -22.15 -14.66
C HIS A 256 -50.84 -21.66 -14.93
N GLU A 257 -51.60 -22.39 -15.75
CA GLU A 257 -53.02 -22.10 -15.99
C GLU A 257 -53.86 -22.27 -14.72
N LEU A 258 -53.65 -23.36 -13.97
CA LEU A 258 -54.35 -23.58 -12.70
C LEU A 258 -53.98 -22.54 -11.64
N LEU A 259 -52.70 -22.18 -11.52
CA LEU A 259 -52.26 -21.11 -10.61
C LEU A 259 -52.98 -19.78 -10.92
N LYS A 260 -53.20 -19.44 -12.19
CA LYS A 260 -54.01 -18.28 -12.59
C LYS A 260 -55.50 -18.47 -12.31
N LYS A 261 -56.07 -19.64 -12.64
CA LYS A 261 -57.48 -19.99 -12.42
C LYS A 261 -57.87 -19.81 -10.93
N TYR A 262 -57.02 -20.30 -10.03
CA TYR A 262 -57.21 -20.18 -8.58
C TYR A 262 -56.65 -18.88 -7.98
N ARG A 263 -56.18 -17.94 -8.82
CA ARG A 263 -55.66 -16.62 -8.42
C ARG A 263 -54.46 -16.67 -7.46
N LEU A 264 -53.71 -17.76 -7.49
CA LEU A 264 -52.44 -17.94 -6.77
C LEU A 264 -51.27 -17.25 -7.48
N LEU A 265 -51.42 -16.99 -8.78
CA LEU A 265 -50.51 -16.20 -9.59
C LEU A 265 -51.28 -15.05 -10.26
N ARG A 266 -50.75 -13.82 -10.15
CA ARG A 266 -51.28 -12.65 -10.86
C ARG A 266 -51.03 -12.72 -12.37
#